data_AF-A0A7Z7AWZ2-F1
#
_entry.id   AF-A0A7Z7AWZ2-F1
#
_cell.length_a   1.000
_cell.length_b   1.000
_cell.length_c   1.000
_cell.angle_alpha   90.00
_cell.angle_beta   90.00
_cell.angle_gamma   90.00
#
_symmetry.space_group_name_H-M   'P 1'
#
loop_
_entity.id
_entity.type
_entity.pdbx_description
1 polymer ?
#
loop_
_entity_poly.entity_id
_entity_poly.type
_entity_poly.pdbx_seq_one_letter_code
_entity_poly.pdbx_strand_id
1 'polypeptide(L)'
;MTTIGIIGGKLHGFEVTYLAHKAGMNVVLVDRREKPLIRKVVDAFHCFDVVREPEKLIQLSENVDAIIPVNENLPNNKTTDACTLTYMINRFLHINL
;
A
#
# COMPACT_ATOMS: atom_id res chain seq x y z
N MET A 1 2.14 16.90 -7.60
CA MET A 1 3.29 16.08 -7.13
C MET A 1 2.76 14.67 -6.97
N THR A 2 3.37 13.69 -7.63
CA THR A 2 2.86 12.31 -7.64
C THR A 2 2.96 11.69 -6.24
N THR A 3 1.91 11.01 -5.82
CA THR A 3 1.80 10.37 -4.50
C THR A 3 1.45 8.91 -4.69
N ILE A 4 2.24 8.01 -4.11
CA ILE A 4 1.98 6.57 -4.14
C ILE A 4 1.58 6.07 -2.75
N GLY A 5 0.57 5.21 -2.72
CA GLY A 5 0.22 4.41 -1.54
C GLY A 5 0.97 3.09 -1.55
N ILE A 6 1.58 2.70 -0.44
CA ILE A 6 2.22 1.39 -0.29
C ILE A 6 1.54 0.57 0.81
N ILE A 7 1.33 -0.72 0.58
CA ILE A 7 0.73 -1.63 1.58
C ILE A 7 1.81 -2.58 2.11
N GLY A 8 2.23 -2.36 3.35
CA GLY A 8 3.23 -3.16 4.07
C GLY A 8 4.55 -2.42 4.29
N GLY A 9 4.95 -2.25 5.55
CA GLY A 9 6.12 -1.46 5.93
C GLY A 9 7.33 -2.28 6.34
N LYS A 10 7.62 -3.40 5.68
CA LYS A 10 8.84 -4.22 5.87
C LYS A 10 9.96 -3.78 4.91
N LEU A 11 10.86 -4.69 4.54
CA LEU A 11 12.05 -4.43 3.74
C LEU A 11 11.72 -3.98 2.31
N HIS A 12 10.79 -4.63 1.61
CA HIS A 12 10.42 -4.19 0.26
C HIS A 12 9.74 -2.82 0.22
N GLY A 13 8.97 -2.48 1.26
CA GLY A 13 8.42 -1.13 1.41
C GLY A 13 9.52 -0.07 1.51
N PHE A 14 10.70 -0.41 2.07
CA PHE A 14 11.84 0.50 2.14
C PHE A 14 12.40 0.80 0.75
N GLU A 15 12.60 -0.21 -0.09
CA GLU A 15 13.12 -0.04 -1.45
C GLU A 15 12.20 0.81 -2.31
N VAL A 16 10.89 0.54 -2.26
CA VAL A 16 9.88 1.33 -2.97
C VAL A 16 9.87 2.78 -2.47
N THR A 17 9.90 2.98 -1.16
CA THR A 17 9.96 4.33 -0.57
C THR A 17 11.19 5.09 -1.04
N TYR A 18 12.36 4.44 -0.99
CA TYR A 18 13.62 5.03 -1.42
C TYR A 18 13.59 5.47 -2.90
N LEU A 19 13.13 4.60 -3.80
CA LEU A 19 13.05 4.92 -5.23
C LEU A 19 12.01 6.00 -5.53
N ALA A 20 10.86 5.97 -4.86
CA ALA A 20 9.82 6.98 -5.00
C ALA A 20 10.31 8.37 -4.60
N HIS A 21 11.00 8.47 -3.46
CA HIS A 21 11.64 9.71 -3.02
C HIS A 21 12.72 10.19 -4.01
N LYS A 22 13.53 9.28 -4.56
CA LYS A 22 14.49 9.62 -5.63
C LYS A 22 13.82 10.14 -6.90
N ALA A 23 12.58 9.73 -7.17
CA ALA A 23 11.78 10.21 -8.29
C ALA A 23 10.96 11.48 -7.97
N GLY A 24 11.08 12.04 -6.77
CA GLY A 24 10.33 13.24 -6.34
C GLY A 24 8.85 12.97 -6.05
N MET A 25 8.51 11.73 -5.69
CA MET A 25 7.15 11.32 -5.31
C MET A 25 6.97 11.32 -3.79
N ASN A 26 5.74 11.53 -3.34
CA ASN A 26 5.35 11.30 -1.94
C ASN A 26 4.94 9.84 -1.72
N VAL A 27 5.15 9.34 -0.50
CA VAL A 27 4.87 7.97 -0.10
C VAL A 27 3.94 7.95 1.10
N VAL A 28 2.77 7.33 0.91
CA VAL A 28 1.77 7.07 1.94
C VAL A 28 1.81 5.60 2.30
N LEU A 29 2.13 5.27 3.55
CA LEU A 29 2.18 3.89 4.03
C LEU A 29 0.85 3.46 4.66
N VAL A 30 0.38 2.29 4.28
CA VAL A 30 -0.62 1.52 5.03
C VAL A 30 0.03 0.26 5.61
N ASP A 31 -0.06 0.09 6.93
CA ASP A 31 0.33 -1.15 7.60
C ASP A 31 -0.61 -1.40 8.79
N ARG A 32 -0.93 -2.65 9.07
CA ARG A 32 -1.74 -3.02 10.24
C ARG A 32 -0.99 -2.89 11.56
N ARG A 33 0.33 -2.82 11.52
CA ARG A 33 1.19 -2.66 12.71
C ARG A 33 1.37 -1.19 13.00
N GLU A 34 1.24 -0.79 14.26
CA GLU A 34 1.47 0.60 14.68
C GLU A 34 2.93 1.05 14.49
N LYS A 35 3.88 0.12 14.52
CA LYS A 35 5.32 0.41 14.41
C LYS A 35 5.95 -0.37 13.26
N PRO A 36 5.59 -0.08 11.99
CA PRO A 36 6.24 -0.68 10.84
C PRO A 36 7.69 -0.20 10.73
N LEU A 37 8.55 -0.99 10.09
CA LEU A 37 9.99 -0.72 9.99
C LEU A 37 10.26 0.65 9.36
N ILE A 38 9.51 0.98 8.32
CA ILE A 38 9.72 2.19 7.50
C ILE A 38 8.89 3.39 7.95
N ARG A 39 8.21 3.34 9.10
CA ARG A 39 7.28 4.40 9.56
C ARG A 39 7.88 5.80 9.53
N LYS A 40 9.19 5.93 9.80
CA LYS A 40 9.88 7.21 9.93
C LYS A 40 10.45 7.75 8.62
N VAL A 41 10.41 6.97 7.54
CA VAL A 41 10.99 7.34 6.25
C VAL A 41 9.94 7.53 5.16
N VAL A 42 8.65 7.48 5.52
CA VAL A 42 7.50 7.76 4.64
C VAL A 42 6.89 9.12 4.99
N ASP A 43 6.14 9.70 4.08
CA ASP A 43 5.57 11.05 4.24
C ASP A 43 4.27 11.04 5.05
N ALA A 44 3.49 9.96 4.93
CA ALA A 44 2.28 9.74 5.72
C ALA A 44 2.12 8.26 6.10
N PHE A 45 1.40 8.01 7.20
CA PHE A 45 1.17 6.66 7.71
C PHE A 45 -0.26 6.49 8.21
N HIS A 46 -0.93 5.44 7.71
CA HIS A 46 -2.23 4.98 8.18
C HIS A 46 -2.11 3.57 8.76
N CYS A 47 -2.53 3.43 10.02
CA CYS A 47 -2.48 2.16 10.73
C CYS A 47 -3.84 1.45 10.70
N PHE A 48 -4.04 0.51 9.78
CA PHE A 48 -5.25 -0.31 9.71
C PHE A 48 -5.00 -1.62 8.94
N ASP A 49 -5.89 -2.60 9.12
CA ASP A 49 -5.82 -3.86 8.39
C ASP A 49 -6.68 -3.79 7.12
N VAL A 50 -6.04 -3.76 5.96
CA VAL A 50 -6.70 -3.63 4.65
C VAL A 50 -7.69 -4.75 4.33
N VAL A 51 -7.58 -5.91 4.97
CA VAL A 51 -8.51 -7.03 4.80
C VAL A 51 -9.76 -6.83 5.67
N ARG A 52 -9.59 -6.26 6.86
CA ARG A 52 -10.69 -6.02 7.81
C ARG A 52 -11.44 -4.72 7.53
N GLU A 53 -10.77 -3.73 6.97
CA GLU A 53 -11.27 -2.38 6.74
C GLU A 53 -10.98 -1.92 5.29
N PRO A 54 -11.48 -2.65 4.27
CA PRO A 54 -11.21 -2.36 2.86
C PRO A 54 -11.75 -0.99 2.40
N GLU A 55 -12.81 -0.50 3.02
CA GLU A 55 -13.40 0.81 2.74
C GLU A 55 -12.42 1.96 3.01
N LYS A 56 -11.56 1.83 4.03
CA LYS A 56 -10.50 2.82 4.30
C LYS A 56 -9.46 2.84 3.19
N LEU A 57 -9.14 1.69 2.62
CA LEU A 57 -8.22 1.60 1.49
C LEU A 57 -8.84 2.21 0.22
N ILE A 58 -10.14 2.03 0.01
CA ILE A 58 -10.87 2.69 -1.08
C ILE A 58 -10.84 4.21 -0.91
N GLN A 59 -11.14 4.74 0.27
CA GLN A 59 -11.05 6.18 0.52
C GLN A 59 -9.63 6.72 0.33
N LEU A 60 -8.61 5.97 0.79
CA LEU A 60 -7.21 6.35 0.59
C LEU A 60 -6.84 6.39 -0.90
N SER A 61 -7.36 5.45 -1.70
CA SER A 61 -7.08 5.36 -3.14
C SER A 61 -7.52 6.59 -3.93
N GLU A 62 -8.55 7.30 -3.46
CA GLU A 62 -9.04 8.54 -4.09
C GLU A 62 -8.03 9.70 -3.96
N ASN A 63 -7.03 9.56 -3.08
CA ASN A 63 -6.06 10.59 -2.73
C ASN A 63 -4.61 10.24 -3.14
N VAL A 64 -4.40 9.12 -3.86
CA VAL A 64 -3.09 8.68 -4.34
C VAL A 64 -3.17 8.31 -5.83
N ASP A 65 -2.08 8.49 -6.57
CA ASP A 65 -2.02 8.20 -8.01
C ASP A 65 -1.89 6.69 -8.29
N ALA A 66 -1.36 5.94 -7.33
CA ALA A 66 -1.20 4.49 -7.43
C ALA A 66 -1.14 3.82 -6.05
N ILE A 67 -1.53 2.54 -6.00
CA ILE A 67 -1.35 1.67 -4.83
C ILE A 67 -0.41 0.53 -5.20
N ILE A 68 0.65 0.35 -4.41
CA ILE A 68 1.67 -0.67 -4.60
C ILE A 68 1.66 -1.64 -3.39
N PRO A 69 1.24 -2.89 -3.58
CA PRO A 69 1.35 -3.90 -2.53
C PRO A 69 2.82 -4.36 -2.42
N VAL A 70 3.39 -4.28 -1.22
CA VAL A 70 4.80 -4.64 -0.97
C VAL A 70 4.93 -5.73 0.11
N ASN A 71 3.83 -6.41 0.44
CA ASN A 71 3.81 -7.48 1.42
C ASN A 71 4.06 -8.85 0.76
N GLU A 72 5.07 -9.58 1.24
CA GLU A 72 5.45 -10.91 0.72
C GLU A 72 4.53 -12.06 1.15
N ASN A 73 3.55 -11.80 2.02
CA ASN A 73 2.68 -12.86 2.50
C ASN A 73 1.67 -13.24 1.40
N LEU A 74 2.05 -14.16 0.51
CA LEU A 74 1.11 -15.19 0.06
C LEU A 74 0.85 -16.07 1.28
N PRO A 75 -0.37 -16.08 1.87
CA PRO A 75 -0.61 -16.95 3.00
C PRO A 75 -0.57 -18.39 2.53
N ASN A 76 0.18 -19.25 3.22
CA ASN A 76 0.12 -20.72 3.10
C ASN A 76 -1.25 -21.31 3.52
N ASN A 77 -2.31 -20.50 3.57
CA ASN A 77 -3.71 -20.84 3.85
C ASN A 77 -4.49 -19.53 3.76
N LYS A 78 -5.49 -19.48 2.87
CA LYS A 78 -6.37 -18.35 2.50
C LYS A 78 -5.92 -17.59 1.25
N THR A 79 -6.27 -18.21 0.13
CA THR A 79 -6.42 -17.71 -1.25
C THR A 79 -7.24 -16.40 -1.36
N THR A 80 -7.69 -15.81 -0.26
CA THR A 80 -8.53 -14.61 -0.21
C THR A 80 -7.71 -13.32 -0.10
N ASP A 81 -6.55 -13.31 0.55
CA ASP A 81 -5.82 -12.04 0.80
C ASP A 81 -5.09 -11.52 -0.43
N ALA A 82 -4.44 -12.40 -1.20
CA ALA A 82 -3.80 -12.06 -2.45
C ALA A 82 -4.83 -11.78 -3.55
N CYS A 83 -5.90 -12.58 -3.65
CA CYS A 83 -6.98 -12.32 -4.59
C CYS A 83 -7.72 -11.02 -4.27
N THR A 84 -7.96 -10.67 -3.01
CA THR A 84 -8.59 -9.39 -2.65
C THR A 84 -7.67 -8.21 -2.97
N LEU A 85 -6.38 -8.28 -2.66
CA LEU A 85 -5.43 -7.22 -3.03
C LEU A 85 -5.31 -7.07 -4.55
N THR A 86 -5.15 -8.18 -5.28
CA THR A 86 -5.08 -8.19 -6.75
C THR A 86 -6.41 -7.76 -7.38
N TYR A 87 -7.56 -8.13 -6.82
CA TYR A 87 -8.88 -7.72 -7.29
C TYR A 87 -9.14 -6.23 -7.02
N MET A 88 -8.74 -5.73 -5.85
CA MET A 88 -8.81 -4.29 -5.54
C MET A 88 -7.91 -3.51 -6.50
N ILE A 89 -6.65 -3.92 -6.69
CA ILE A 89 -5.71 -3.27 -7.62
C ILE A 89 -6.19 -3.36 -9.08
N ASN A 90 -6.69 -4.51 -9.54
CA ASN A 90 -7.21 -4.66 -10.91
C ASN A 90 -8.47 -3.83 -11.16
N ARG A 91 -9.33 -3.65 -10.14
CA ARG A 91 -10.48 -2.75 -10.21
C ARG A 91 -10.04 -1.28 -10.28
N PHE A 92 -8.96 -0.89 -9.60
CA PHE A 92 -8.39 0.45 -9.70
C PHE A 92 -7.74 0.74 -11.06
N LEU A 93 -7.00 -0.22 -11.62
CA LEU A 93 -6.42 -0.10 -12.97
C LEU A 93 -7.50 -0.01 -14.07
N HIS A 94 -8.64 -0.69 -13.91
CA HIS A 94 -9.74 -0.65 -14.89
C HIS A 94 -10.65 0.59 -14.79
N ILE A 95 -10.65 1.33 -13.67
CA ILE A 95 -11.46 2.55 -13.54
C ILE A 95 -10.77 3.78 -14.18
N ASN A 96 -9.47 3.68 -14.48
CA ASN A 96 -8.65 4.78 -15.04
C ASN A 96 -8.04 4.48 -16.42
N LEU A 97 -8.55 3.49 -17.15
CA LEU A 97 -8.25 3.24 -18.57
C LEU A 97 -9.51 3.37 -19.42
#